data_AF-A0A0F9UFK7-F1
#
_entry.id   AF-A0A0F9UFK7-F1
#
_cell.length_a   1.000
_cell.length_b   1.000
_cell.length_c   1.000
_cell.angle_alpha   90.00
_cell.angle_beta   90.00
_cell.angle_gamma   90.00
#
_symmetry.space_group_name_H-M   'P 1'
#
loop_
_entity.id
_entity.type
_entity.pdbx_description
1 polymer ?
#
loop_
_entity_poly.entity_id
_entity_poly.type
_entity_poly.pdbx_seq_one_letter_code
_entity_poly.pdbx_strand_id
1 'polypeptide(L)'
;MPDMKICNGPCNRELPLSEFYRKPTAKDGYGGKCKGCLKKYYQTNRDKILQRNKKYYRRPEIAAQHEEYYQKNRDRYIRRSKEHYATLKGRLRFIFHCMNGRCNNPDHKFYKYYGGRGILNKFKTLNEFWDHVINDLGIASVDQIQGLQIDRIDNDGHYEKGNIRFVTAKVNIGNRGSYRKQP
;
A
#
# COMPACT_ATOMS: atom_id res chain seq x y z
N MET A 1 26.71 -24.91 -22.53
CA MET A 1 26.41 -25.79 -21.39
C MET A 1 25.83 -24.92 -20.28
N PRO A 2 24.69 -25.24 -19.63
CA PRO A 2 24.26 -24.51 -18.46
C PRO A 2 25.25 -24.75 -17.32
N ASP A 3 25.64 -23.69 -16.61
CA ASP A 3 26.46 -23.84 -15.40
C ASP A 3 25.68 -24.65 -14.36
N MET A 4 26.29 -25.73 -13.88
CA MET A 4 25.70 -26.67 -12.95
C MET A 4 26.33 -26.53 -11.56
N LYS A 5 25.56 -26.87 -10.52
CA LYS A 5 26.01 -26.86 -9.13
C LYS A 5 25.34 -28.00 -8.35
N ILE A 6 26.13 -28.65 -7.51
CA ILE A 6 25.62 -29.67 -6.58
C ILE A 6 24.98 -28.97 -5.37
N CYS A 7 23.73 -29.32 -5.10
CA CYS A 7 23.00 -28.86 -3.93
C CYS A 7 23.54 -29.51 -2.66
N ASN A 8 24.00 -28.72 -1.68
CA ASN A 8 24.40 -29.23 -0.36
C ASN A 8 23.22 -29.44 0.63
N GLY A 9 22.00 -29.46 0.10
CA GLY A 9 20.79 -29.82 0.83
C GLY A 9 20.52 -31.32 0.78
N PRO A 10 19.42 -31.79 1.39
CA PRO A 10 19.10 -33.22 1.46
C PRO A 10 18.94 -33.93 0.11
N CYS A 11 18.76 -33.20 -1.00
CA CYS A 11 18.64 -33.84 -2.31
C CYS A 11 19.99 -34.24 -2.92
N ASN A 12 21.09 -33.57 -2.57
CA ASN A 12 22.43 -33.81 -3.13
C ASN A 12 22.51 -33.93 -4.66
N ARG A 13 21.61 -33.26 -5.39
CA ARG A 13 21.55 -33.32 -6.86
C ARG A 13 22.39 -32.23 -7.50
N GLU A 14 23.00 -32.54 -8.63
CA GLU A 14 23.54 -31.56 -9.58
C GLU A 14 22.38 -30.90 -10.33
N LEU A 15 22.30 -29.57 -10.25
CA LEU A 15 21.20 -28.78 -10.80
C LEU A 15 21.75 -27.51 -11.47
N PRO A 16 21.04 -26.93 -12.45
CA PRO A 16 21.43 -25.66 -13.03
C PRO A 16 21.50 -24.54 -11.99
N LEU A 17 22.37 -23.55 -12.17
CA LEU A 17 22.48 -22.38 -11.27
C LEU A 17 21.15 -21.62 -11.08
N SER A 18 20.23 -21.68 -12.04
CA SER A 18 18.88 -21.12 -11.93
C SER A 18 18.06 -21.75 -10.79
N GLU A 19 18.39 -22.96 -10.35
CA GLU A 19 17.77 -23.63 -9.21
C GLU A 19 18.32 -23.16 -7.86
N PHE A 20 19.23 -22.20 -7.84
CA PHE A 20 19.82 -21.63 -6.64
C PHE A 20 19.49 -20.13 -6.53
N TYR A 21 19.44 -19.62 -5.29
CA TYR A 21 19.31 -18.19 -5.07
C TYR A 21 20.66 -17.50 -5.23
N ARG A 22 20.69 -16.30 -5.83
CA ARG A 22 21.90 -15.47 -5.84
C ARG A 22 22.29 -15.11 -4.41
N LYS A 23 23.55 -15.30 -4.10
CA LYS A 23 24.17 -14.95 -2.81
C LYS A 23 25.52 -14.30 -3.10
N PRO A 24 25.57 -12.96 -3.20
CA PRO A 24 26.81 -12.24 -3.56
C PRO A 24 27.99 -12.50 -2.62
N THR A 25 27.72 -12.93 -1.38
CA THR A 25 28.75 -13.28 -0.39
C THR A 25 29.26 -14.70 -0.51
N ALA A 26 28.68 -15.53 -1.38
CA ALA A 26 29.18 -16.87 -1.66
C ALA A 26 30.29 -16.80 -2.72
N LYS A 27 31.27 -17.71 -2.63
CA LYS A 27 32.43 -17.77 -3.53
C LYS A 27 32.06 -17.79 -5.01
N ASP A 28 30.99 -18.50 -5.36
CA ASP A 28 30.47 -18.64 -6.73
C ASP A 28 29.26 -17.74 -7.01
N GLY A 29 28.87 -16.88 -6.06
CA GLY A 29 27.71 -16.00 -6.19
C GLY A 29 26.35 -16.68 -5.99
N TYR A 30 26.31 -17.97 -5.62
CA TYR A 30 25.06 -18.72 -5.44
C TYR A 30 24.96 -19.41 -4.07
N GLY A 31 23.73 -19.59 -3.59
CA GLY A 31 23.45 -20.33 -2.37
C GLY A 31 23.86 -21.81 -2.49
N GLY A 32 24.24 -22.44 -1.37
CA GLY A 32 24.61 -23.86 -1.38
C GLY A 32 23.44 -24.83 -1.57
N LYS A 33 22.22 -24.43 -1.17
CA LYS A 33 21.00 -25.26 -1.27
C LYS A 33 20.14 -24.80 -2.44
N CYS A 34 19.60 -25.75 -3.19
CA CYS A 34 18.62 -25.43 -4.23
C CYS A 34 17.32 -24.89 -3.63
N LYS A 35 16.56 -24.16 -4.44
CA LYS A 35 15.27 -23.54 -4.10
C LYS A 35 14.29 -24.54 -3.48
N GLY A 36 14.22 -25.75 -4.04
CA GLY A 36 13.35 -26.83 -3.53
C GLY A 36 13.71 -27.28 -2.11
N CYS A 37 14.99 -27.56 -1.84
CA CYS A 37 15.46 -27.92 -0.49
C CYS A 37 15.25 -26.77 0.50
N LEU A 38 15.49 -25.53 0.08
CA LEU A 38 15.30 -24.36 0.92
C LEU A 38 13.81 -24.14 1.24
N LYS A 39 12.93 -24.28 0.25
CA LYS A 39 11.46 -24.21 0.44
C LYS A 39 11.00 -25.24 1.45
N LYS A 40 11.39 -26.51 1.29
CA LYS A 40 11.04 -27.59 2.22
C LYS A 40 11.52 -27.29 3.63
N TYR A 41 12.76 -26.81 3.78
CA TYR A 41 13.32 -26.41 5.08
C TYR A 41 12.48 -25.32 5.76
N TYR A 42 12.13 -24.24 5.04
CA TYR A 42 11.34 -23.16 5.61
C TYR A 42 9.90 -23.59 5.95
N GLN A 43 9.31 -24.47 5.14
CA GLN A 43 7.97 -25.01 5.41
C GLN A 43 7.98 -25.87 6.68
N THR A 44 8.91 -26.82 6.81
CA THR A 44 8.97 -27.72 7.97
C THR A 44 9.40 -27.03 9.26
N ASN A 45 10.12 -25.91 9.17
CA ASN A 45 10.61 -25.17 10.34
C ASN A 45 9.85 -23.85 10.58
N ARG A 46 8.71 -23.65 9.90
CA ARG A 46 7.97 -22.39 9.92
C ARG A 46 7.73 -21.87 11.34
N ASP A 47 7.14 -22.69 12.21
CA ASP A 47 6.77 -22.26 13.56
C ASP A 47 7.99 -22.00 14.44
N LYS A 48 9.02 -22.84 14.35
CA LYS A 48 10.29 -22.62 15.07
C LYS A 48 10.95 -21.31 14.65
N ILE A 49 10.95 -21.01 13.35
CA ILE A 49 11.48 -19.75 12.81
C ILE A 49 10.64 -18.57 13.29
N LEU A 50 9.31 -18.67 13.27
CA LEU A 50 8.42 -17.62 13.75
C LEU A 50 8.60 -17.36 15.25
N GLN A 51 8.70 -18.41 16.07
CA GLN A 51 8.96 -18.28 17.51
C GLN A 51 10.31 -17.62 17.78
N ARG A 52 11.36 -18.05 17.09
CA ARG A 52 12.70 -17.45 17.19
C ARG A 52 12.67 -15.96 16.80
N ASN A 53 12.03 -15.63 15.68
CA ASN A 53 11.92 -14.25 15.20
C ASN A 53 11.12 -13.39 16.19
N LYS A 54 10.01 -13.91 16.72
CA LYS A 54 9.21 -13.23 17.75
C LYS A 54 10.03 -12.95 19.00
N LYS A 55 10.89 -13.88 19.43
CA LYS A 55 11.81 -13.66 20.56
C LYS A 55 12.83 -12.57 20.24
N TYR A 56 13.40 -12.55 19.03
CA TYR A 56 14.37 -11.53 18.61
C TYR A 56 13.76 -10.13 18.57
N TYR A 57 12.62 -9.94 17.90
CA TYR A 57 11.98 -8.62 17.79
C TYR A 57 11.36 -8.12 19.10
N ARG A 58 11.14 -8.99 20.09
CA ARG A 58 10.69 -8.61 21.45
C ARG A 58 11.81 -8.06 22.32
N ARG A 59 13.06 -8.19 21.89
CA ARG A 59 14.18 -7.73 22.71
C ARG A 59 14.22 -6.20 22.74
N PRO A 60 14.37 -5.58 23.92
CA PRO A 60 14.29 -4.13 24.07
C PRO A 60 15.39 -3.41 23.28
N GLU A 61 16.58 -4.01 23.13
CA GLU A 61 17.66 -3.42 22.33
C GLU A 61 17.29 -3.25 20.86
N ILE A 62 16.47 -4.16 20.30
CA ILE A 62 16.01 -4.07 18.91
C ILE A 62 15.01 -2.93 18.77
N ALA A 63 14.10 -2.77 19.73
CA ALA A 63 13.17 -1.66 19.74
C ALA A 63 13.91 -0.31 19.87
N ALA A 64 14.91 -0.22 20.77
CA ALA A 64 15.73 0.97 20.94
C ALA A 64 16.54 1.32 19.68
N GLN A 65 17.15 0.32 19.02
CA GLN A 65 17.84 0.52 17.74
C GLN A 65 16.91 1.03 16.65
N HIS A 66 15.70 0.48 16.56
CA HIS A 66 14.69 0.95 15.62
C HIS A 66 14.28 2.39 15.94
N GLU A 67 13.97 2.71 17.20
CA GLU A 67 13.65 4.06 17.66
C GLU A 67 14.75 5.05 17.27
N GLU A 68 16.00 4.75 17.61
CA GLU A 68 17.15 5.59 17.27
C GLU A 68 17.28 5.81 15.75
N TYR A 69 17.13 4.75 14.95
CA TYR A 69 17.11 4.85 13.49
C TYR A 69 15.98 5.76 13.00
N TYR A 70 14.76 5.60 13.53
CA TYR A 70 13.63 6.44 13.16
C TYR A 70 13.87 7.90 13.53
N GLN A 71 14.36 8.18 14.75
CA GLN A 71 14.65 9.54 15.19
C GLN A 71 15.70 10.21 14.30
N LYS A 72 16.80 9.52 14.01
CA LYS A 72 17.86 10.00 13.11
C LYS A 72 17.38 10.30 11.68
N ASN A 73 16.33 9.63 11.22
CA ASN A 73 15.81 9.76 9.86
C ASN A 73 14.45 10.47 9.78
N ARG A 74 13.90 10.93 10.91
CA ARG A 74 12.54 11.47 11.02
C ARG A 74 12.32 12.64 10.09
N ASP A 75 13.22 13.61 10.10
CA ASP A 75 13.09 14.83 9.29
C ASP A 75 13.21 14.53 7.80
N ARG A 76 14.08 13.59 7.43
CA ARG A 76 14.19 13.11 6.04
C ARG A 76 12.86 12.50 5.56
N TYR A 77 12.20 11.69 6.39
CA TYR A 77 10.92 11.11 6.05
C TYR A 77 9.79 12.13 5.98
N ILE A 78 9.73 13.06 6.94
CA ILE A 78 8.75 14.15 6.96
C ILE A 78 8.90 15.02 5.70
N ARG A 79 10.12 15.41 5.36
CA ARG A 79 10.43 16.20 4.16
C ARG A 79 10.00 15.48 2.88
N ARG A 80 10.42 14.22 2.70
CA ARG A 80 10.04 13.40 1.53
C ARG A 80 8.53 13.23 1.40
N SER A 81 7.84 13.04 2.53
CA SER A 81 6.37 12.94 2.57
C SER A 81 5.72 14.26 2.14
N LYS A 82 6.21 15.39 2.65
CA LYS A 82 5.73 16.73 2.27
C LYS A 82 5.93 17.00 0.77
N GLU A 83 7.12 16.73 0.25
CA GLU A 83 7.43 16.84 -1.18
C GLU A 83 6.51 15.95 -2.03
N HIS A 84 6.25 14.71 -1.60
CA HIS A 84 5.35 13.80 -2.30
C HIS A 84 3.92 14.37 -2.38
N TYR A 85 3.35 14.80 -1.25
CA TYR A 85 1.98 15.32 -1.20
C TYR A 85 1.82 16.72 -1.78
N ALA A 86 2.91 17.46 -1.98
CA ALA A 86 2.92 18.72 -2.73
C ALA A 86 2.73 18.52 -4.23
N THR A 87 2.90 17.30 -4.75
CA THR A 87 2.60 17.00 -6.16
C THR A 87 1.14 16.59 -6.34
N LEU A 88 0.55 16.93 -7.49
CA LEU A 88 -0.80 16.45 -7.85
C LEU A 88 -0.87 14.92 -7.78
N LYS A 89 0.14 14.23 -8.33
CA LYS A 89 0.21 12.75 -8.34
C LYS A 89 0.20 12.16 -6.92
N GLY A 90 0.99 12.71 -6.01
CA GLY A 90 1.01 12.24 -4.62
C GLY A 90 -0.29 12.55 -3.88
N ARG A 91 -0.88 13.72 -4.12
CA ARG A 91 -2.18 14.10 -3.56
C ARG A 91 -3.31 13.18 -4.04
N LEU A 92 -3.40 12.90 -5.34
CA LEU A 92 -4.41 12.00 -5.89
C LEU A 92 -4.20 10.55 -5.45
N ARG A 93 -2.96 10.10 -5.33
CA ARG A 93 -2.64 8.78 -4.75
C ARG A 93 -3.15 8.64 -3.33
N PHE A 94 -2.93 9.66 -2.49
CA PHE A 94 -3.48 9.69 -1.13
C PHE A 94 -5.00 9.57 -1.13
N ILE A 95 -5.67 10.40 -1.93
CA ILE A 95 -7.14 10.42 -2.03
C ILE A 95 -7.67 9.05 -2.46
N PHE A 96 -7.08 8.45 -3.51
CA PHE A 96 -7.47 7.14 -4.00
C PHE A 96 -7.33 6.05 -2.93
N HIS A 97 -6.22 6.03 -2.19
CA HIS A 97 -6.05 5.10 -1.07
C HIS A 97 -7.07 5.35 0.05
N CYS A 98 -7.40 6.60 0.36
CA CYS A 98 -8.46 6.93 1.33
C CYS A 98 -9.86 6.50 0.84
N MET A 99 -10.17 6.63 -0.46
CA MET A 99 -11.42 6.12 -1.03
C MET A 99 -11.50 4.59 -0.88
N ASN A 100 -10.43 3.88 -1.24
CA ASN A 100 -10.35 2.42 -1.08
C ASN A 100 -10.45 1.97 0.38
N GLY A 101 -9.76 2.64 1.31
CA GLY A 101 -9.87 2.34 2.73
C GLY A 101 -11.29 2.49 3.25
N ARG A 102 -12.01 3.54 2.84
CA ARG A 102 -13.43 3.73 3.19
C ARG A 102 -14.34 2.65 2.63
N CYS A 103 -14.10 2.17 1.41
CA CYS A 103 -15.00 1.22 0.75
C CYS A 103 -14.69 -0.25 1.09
N ASN A 104 -13.43 -0.61 1.33
CA ASN A 104 -12.99 -2.01 1.32
C ASN A 104 -12.35 -2.50 2.62
N ASN A 105 -12.03 -1.61 3.56
CA ASN A 105 -11.40 -2.00 4.84
C ASN A 105 -12.40 -1.91 6.00
N PRO A 106 -12.90 -3.03 6.53
CA PRO A 106 -13.82 -3.06 7.67
C PRO A 106 -13.29 -2.35 8.92
N ASP A 107 -11.97 -2.35 9.14
CA ASP A 107 -11.33 -1.68 10.29
C ASP A 107 -11.19 -0.17 10.10
N HIS A 108 -11.50 0.35 8.91
CA HIS A 108 -11.44 1.78 8.67
C HIS A 108 -12.57 2.50 9.41
N LYS A 109 -12.23 3.54 10.18
CA LYS A 109 -13.18 4.31 11.03
C LYS A 109 -14.46 4.79 10.34
N PHE A 110 -14.41 4.97 9.02
CA PHE A 110 -15.55 5.41 8.21
C PHE A 110 -16.23 4.29 7.42
N TYR A 111 -15.75 3.05 7.46
CA TYR A 111 -16.26 1.95 6.63
C TYR A 111 -17.78 1.80 6.70
N LYS A 112 -18.36 1.86 7.91
CA LYS A 112 -19.81 1.78 8.14
C LYS A 112 -20.66 2.77 7.33
N TYR A 113 -20.10 3.92 6.93
CA TYR A 113 -20.80 4.95 6.14
C TYR A 113 -20.54 4.84 4.62
N TYR A 114 -19.69 3.90 4.21
CA TYR A 114 -19.27 3.72 2.82
C TYR A 114 -19.39 2.24 2.45
N GLY A 115 -18.32 1.45 2.63
CA GLY A 115 -18.33 0.02 2.31
C GLY A 115 -19.44 -0.75 3.01
N GLY A 116 -19.73 -0.43 4.28
CA GLY A 116 -20.84 -1.01 5.04
C GLY A 116 -22.24 -0.69 4.50
N ARG A 117 -22.36 0.31 3.61
CA ARG A 117 -23.61 0.65 2.87
C ARG A 117 -23.63 0.08 1.45
N GLY A 118 -22.60 -0.67 1.04
CA GLY A 118 -22.44 -1.13 -0.34
C GLY A 118 -21.83 -0.08 -1.29
N ILE A 119 -21.31 1.03 -0.78
CA ILE A 119 -20.64 2.04 -1.61
C ILE A 119 -19.25 1.53 -2.01
N LEU A 120 -18.98 1.52 -3.32
CA LEU A 120 -17.74 1.04 -3.90
C LEU A 120 -16.90 2.18 -4.46
N ASN A 121 -15.60 1.92 -4.60
CA ASN A 121 -14.75 2.66 -5.52
C ASN A 121 -14.72 1.95 -6.87
N LYS A 122 -15.28 2.57 -7.91
CA LYS A 122 -15.38 2.00 -9.25
C LYS A 122 -14.15 2.25 -10.10
N PHE A 123 -13.26 3.15 -9.69
CA PHE A 123 -11.94 3.29 -10.29
C PHE A 123 -11.08 2.07 -9.94
N LYS A 124 -10.80 1.22 -10.93
CA LYS A 124 -10.05 -0.04 -10.76
C LYS A 124 -8.58 0.20 -10.44
N THR A 125 -8.03 1.28 -10.98
CA THR A 125 -6.62 1.63 -10.80
C THR A 125 -6.45 3.10 -10.44
N LEU A 126 -5.29 3.44 -9.86
CA LEU A 126 -4.91 4.82 -9.61
C LEU A 126 -4.86 5.64 -10.92
N ASN A 127 -4.40 5.04 -12.02
CA ASN A 127 -4.29 5.73 -13.30
C ASN A 127 -5.68 6.10 -13.84
N GLU A 128 -6.66 5.20 -13.74
CA GLU A 128 -8.03 5.49 -14.16
C GLU A 128 -8.65 6.67 -13.39
N PHE A 129 -8.44 6.70 -12.06
CA PHE A 129 -8.83 7.85 -11.24
C PHE A 129 -8.09 9.12 -11.64
N TRP A 130 -6.79 9.01 -11.88
CA TRP A 130 -5.95 10.14 -12.26
C TRP A 130 -6.38 10.75 -13.61
N ASP A 131 -6.63 9.91 -14.61
CA ASP A 131 -7.09 10.32 -15.93
C ASP A 131 -8.45 11.01 -15.86
N HIS A 132 -9.37 10.50 -15.03
CA HIS A 132 -10.66 11.16 -14.80
C HIS A 132 -10.47 12.56 -14.19
N VAL A 133 -9.61 12.69 -13.18
CA VAL A 133 -9.38 13.98 -12.52
C VAL A 133 -8.76 15.02 -13.45
N ILE A 134 -7.81 14.63 -14.32
CA ILE A 134 -7.20 15.56 -15.27
C ILE A 134 -8.14 15.85 -16.43
N ASN A 135 -8.61 14.82 -17.12
CA ASN A 135 -9.25 14.98 -18.42
C ASN A 135 -10.73 15.34 -18.29
N ASP A 136 -11.43 14.73 -17.32
CA ASP A 136 -12.88 14.91 -17.18
C ASP A 136 -13.22 16.05 -16.20
N LEU A 137 -12.40 16.27 -15.16
CA LEU A 137 -12.60 17.36 -14.19
C LEU A 137 -11.71 18.61 -14.43
N GLY A 138 -10.75 18.56 -15.35
CA GLY A 138 -9.90 19.70 -15.70
C GLY A 138 -8.89 20.11 -14.62
N ILE A 139 -8.51 19.18 -13.73
CA ILE A 139 -7.61 19.47 -12.60
C ILE A 139 -6.18 19.06 -12.97
N ALA A 140 -5.38 20.04 -13.37
CA ALA A 140 -4.01 19.86 -13.83
C ALA A 140 -2.94 20.24 -12.79
N SER A 141 -3.31 20.96 -11.73
CA SER A 141 -2.37 21.35 -10.65
C SER A 141 -2.90 21.01 -9.26
N VAL A 142 -1.98 20.91 -8.29
CA VAL A 142 -2.33 20.68 -6.88
C VAL A 142 -3.08 21.86 -6.26
N ASP A 143 -2.79 23.09 -6.73
CA ASP A 143 -3.36 24.32 -6.19
C ASP A 143 -4.87 24.39 -6.43
N GLN A 144 -5.34 23.86 -7.57
CA GLN A 144 -6.78 23.77 -7.88
C GLN A 144 -7.57 22.92 -6.88
N ILE A 145 -6.90 22.00 -6.17
CA ILE A 145 -7.52 21.13 -5.15
C ILE A 145 -7.00 21.37 -3.75
N GLN A 146 -6.22 22.44 -3.56
CA GLN A 146 -5.70 22.78 -2.25
C GLN A 146 -6.86 23.18 -1.33
N GLY A 147 -6.90 22.58 -0.14
CA GLY A 147 -8.00 22.79 0.82
C GLY A 147 -9.33 22.13 0.44
N LEU A 148 -9.42 21.45 -0.71
CA LEU A 148 -10.62 20.73 -1.13
C LEU A 148 -10.62 19.28 -0.66
N GLN A 149 -11.83 18.71 -0.58
CA GLN A 149 -12.13 17.33 -0.24
C GLN A 149 -12.81 16.64 -1.42
N ILE A 150 -12.51 15.36 -1.60
CA ILE A 150 -13.27 14.52 -2.52
C ILE A 150 -14.66 14.25 -1.91
N ASP A 151 -15.68 14.60 -2.67
CA ASP A 151 -17.09 14.47 -2.31
C ASP A 151 -17.81 13.65 -3.38
N ARG A 152 -18.93 13.04 -3.00
CA ARG A 152 -19.85 12.43 -3.97
C ARG A 152 -21.00 13.38 -4.24
N ILE A 153 -21.39 13.51 -5.50
CA ILE A 153 -22.50 14.40 -5.90
C ILE A 153 -23.82 13.81 -5.37
N ASP A 154 -24.07 12.54 -5.70
CA ASP A 154 -25.03 11.66 -5.07
C ASP A 154 -24.34 10.85 -3.96
N ASN A 155 -24.78 11.11 -2.73
CA ASN A 155 -24.23 10.50 -1.53
C ASN A 155 -24.46 9.00 -1.44
N ASP A 156 -25.49 8.49 -2.10
CA ASP A 156 -25.87 7.07 -2.12
C ASP A 156 -25.21 6.32 -3.28
N GLY A 157 -24.73 7.06 -4.28
CA GLY A 157 -23.93 6.53 -5.38
C GLY A 157 -22.48 6.16 -5.01
N HIS A 158 -21.77 5.61 -5.99
CA HIS A 158 -20.39 5.13 -5.83
C HIS A 158 -19.34 6.24 -6.06
N TYR A 159 -18.07 5.97 -5.72
CA TYR A 159 -16.99 6.75 -6.31
C TYR A 159 -16.79 6.32 -7.75
N GLU A 160 -17.34 7.09 -8.69
CA GLU A 160 -17.27 6.82 -10.12
C GLU A 160 -17.31 8.11 -10.94
N LYS A 161 -16.99 8.00 -12.23
CA LYS A 161 -17.04 9.14 -13.14
C LYS A 161 -18.44 9.75 -13.12
N GLY A 162 -18.51 11.07 -13.02
CA GLY A 162 -19.78 11.80 -12.97
C GLY A 162 -20.45 11.85 -11.59
N ASN A 163 -19.98 11.07 -10.60
CA ASN A 163 -20.48 11.14 -9.23
C ASN A 163 -19.44 11.66 -8.22
N ILE A 164 -18.31 12.19 -8.67
CA ILE A 164 -17.30 12.76 -7.78
C ILE A 164 -17.01 14.22 -8.10
N ARG A 165 -16.67 15.00 -7.08
CA ARG A 165 -16.24 16.39 -7.21
C ARG A 165 -15.27 16.78 -6.09
N PHE A 166 -14.51 17.84 -6.32
CA PHE A 166 -13.67 18.46 -5.29
C PHE A 166 -14.38 19.69 -4.73
N VAL A 167 -14.64 19.71 -3.43
CA VAL A 167 -15.36 20.81 -2.78
C VAL A 167 -14.74 21.17 -1.44
N THR A 168 -15.04 22.37 -0.94
CA THR A 168 -14.61 22.78 0.39
C THR A 168 -15.32 21.94 1.46
N ALA A 169 -14.72 21.85 2.65
CA ALA A 169 -15.34 21.15 3.78
C ALA A 169 -16.74 21.69 4.11
N LYS A 170 -16.98 23.00 3.95
CA LYS A 170 -18.28 23.65 4.15
C LYS A 170 -19.35 23.09 3.21
N VAL A 171 -19.02 22.93 1.93
CA VAL A 171 -19.95 22.38 0.92
C VAL A 171 -20.23 20.90 1.18
N ASN A 172 -19.19 20.11 1.50
CA ASN A 172 -19.34 18.68 1.81
C ASN A 172 -20.27 18.43 3.01
N ILE A 173 -20.21 19.27 4.05
CA ILE A 173 -21.09 19.15 5.22
C ILE A 173 -22.55 19.46 4.85
N GLY A 174 -22.81 20.37 3.92
CA GLY A 174 -24.16 20.70 3.46
C GLY A 174 -24.89 19.53 2.78
N ASN A 175 -24.14 18.58 2.22
CA ASN A 175 -24.69 17.34 1.66
C ASN A 175 -25.20 16.35 2.73
N ARG A 176 -25.06 16.63 4.04
CA ARG A 176 -25.47 15.72 5.12
C ARG A 176 -26.97 15.68 5.40
N GLY A 177 -27.78 16.48 4.72
CA GLY A 177 -29.24 16.39 4.86
C GLY A 177 -29.96 17.66 4.45
N SER A 178 -30.33 17.78 3.18
CA SER A 178 -31.53 18.51 2.79
C SER A 178 -32.70 17.53 2.70
N TYR A 179 -33.22 17.10 3.85
CA TYR A 179 -34.66 16.83 3.94
C TYR A 179 -35.36 18.19 3.81
N ARG A 180 -35.51 18.70 2.58
CA ARG A 180 -36.63 19.58 2.30
C ARG A 180 -37.86 18.67 2.40
N LYS A 181 -38.57 18.72 3.53
CA LYS A 181 -39.99 18.35 3.54
C LYS A 181 -40.62 19.15 2.41
N GLN A 182 -41.06 18.47 1.36
CA GLN A 182 -41.97 19.10 0.41
C GLN A 182 -43.24 19.48 1.20
N PRO A 183 -43.85 20.65 0.92
CA PRO A 183 -45.10 21.06 1.57
C PRO A 183 -46.22 20.04 1.34
#